data_AF-A0A9X1CCK9-F1
#
_entry.id   AF-A0A9X1CCK9-F1
#
_cell.length_a   1.000
_cell.length_b   1.000
_cell.length_c   1.000
_cell.angle_alpha   90.00
_cell.angle_beta   90.00
_cell.angle_gamma   90.00
#
_symmetry.space_group_name_H-M   'P 1'
#
loop_
_entity.id
_entity.type
_entity.pdbx_description
1 polymer ?
#
loop_
_entity_poly.entity_id
_entity_poly.type
_entity_poly.pdbx_seq_one_letter_code
_entity_poly.pdbx_strand_id
1 'polypeptide(L)'
;MIYGHCFETNSKRGITPNGIVPISQMKKELRIPVYGIGGITLDKVPLMKQAKADGVAIMSGIFYTDAPIAVTKKYREAISK
;
A
#
# COMPACT_ATOMS: atom_id res chain seq x y z
N MET A 1 6.01 2.66 -11.16
CA MET A 1 7.04 2.37 -10.14
C MET A 1 6.38 1.74 -8.91
N ILE A 2 7.01 0.77 -8.28
CA ILE A 2 6.57 0.19 -7.00
C ILE A 2 7.52 0.68 -5.90
N TYR A 3 6.98 1.17 -4.79
CA TYR A 3 7.74 1.69 -3.66
C TYR A 3 7.36 0.95 -2.36
N GLY A 4 8.36 0.47 -1.63
CA GLY A 4 8.12 -0.17 -0.34
C GLY A 4 9.39 -0.65 0.37
N HIS A 5 9.27 -1.23 1.56
CA HIS A 5 8.00 -1.46 2.29
C HIS A 5 7.55 -0.19 3.03
N CYS A 6 6.29 0.20 2.81
CA CYS A 6 5.72 1.42 3.39
C CYS A 6 5.48 1.29 4.91
N PHE A 7 5.10 0.10 5.37
CA PHE A 7 4.79 -0.19 6.77
C PHE A 7 5.42 -1.52 7.21
N GLU A 8 5.38 -1.79 8.51
CA GLU A 8 5.85 -3.06 9.08
C GLU A 8 5.14 -4.24 8.44
N THR A 9 5.89 -5.32 8.19
CA THR A 9 5.39 -6.51 7.52
C THR A 9 6.19 -7.75 7.90
N ASN A 10 5.51 -8.88 7.99
CA ASN A 10 6.12 -10.18 8.26
C ASN A 10 7.04 -10.68 7.14
N SER A 11 6.96 -10.11 5.93
CA SER A 11 7.87 -10.39 4.82
C SER A 11 9.25 -9.75 4.99
N LYS A 12 9.38 -8.74 5.88
CA LYS A 12 10.62 -7.98 6.15
C LYS A 12 10.72 -7.68 7.66
N ARG A 13 10.73 -8.73 8.48
CA ARG A 13 10.75 -8.60 9.95
C ARG A 13 12.04 -7.95 10.43
N GLY A 14 11.92 -7.09 11.45
CA GLY A 14 13.07 -6.38 12.04
C GLY A 14 13.65 -5.27 11.17
N ILE A 15 13.07 -4.99 9.99
CA ILE A 15 13.52 -3.90 9.12
C ILE A 15 12.54 -2.74 9.25
N THR A 16 13.05 -1.59 9.70
CA THR A 16 12.28 -0.34 9.80
C THR A 16 11.62 0.00 8.46
N PRO A 17 10.32 0.32 8.44
CA PRO A 17 9.63 0.73 7.21
C PRO A 17 10.20 2.02 6.64
N ASN A 18 10.12 2.16 5.31
CA ASN A 18 10.54 3.39 4.65
C ASN A 18 9.55 4.55 4.89
N GLY A 19 8.36 4.25 5.40
CA GLY A 19 7.27 5.20 5.53
C GLY A 19 6.63 5.56 4.18
N ILE A 20 5.79 6.60 4.19
CA ILE A 20 5.00 7.02 3.02
C ILE A 20 5.30 8.45 2.55
N VAL A 21 6.05 9.23 3.34
CA VAL A 21 6.44 10.61 2.98
C VAL A 21 7.19 10.67 1.64
N PRO A 22 8.10 9.73 1.32
CA PRO A 22 8.81 9.76 0.03
C PRO A 22 7.89 9.57 -1.18
N ILE A 23 6.71 8.94 -1.03
CA ILE A 23 5.74 8.82 -2.12
C ILE A 23 5.26 10.21 -2.55
N SER A 24 4.93 11.07 -1.59
CA SER A 24 4.53 12.46 -1.88
C SER A 24 5.62 13.25 -2.59
N GLN A 25 6.90 12.97 -2.30
CA GLN A 25 8.04 13.60 -2.98
C GLN A 25 8.17 13.07 -4.41
N MET A 26 8.15 11.75 -4.59
CA MET A 26 8.16 11.11 -5.91
C MET A 26 7.02 11.62 -6.80
N LYS A 27 5.82 11.81 -6.24
CA LYS A 27 4.66 12.32 -7.00
C LYS A 27 4.82 13.77 -7.46
N LYS A 28 5.71 14.55 -6.87
CA LYS A 28 6.03 15.92 -7.34
C LYS A 28 7.00 15.91 -8.52
N GLU A 29 7.90 14.94 -8.58
CA GLU A 29 8.99 14.89 -9.56
C GLU A 29 8.69 13.95 -10.73
N LEU A 30 8.00 12.84 -10.46
CA LEU A 30 7.75 11.78 -11.43
C LEU A 30 6.39 11.95 -12.10
N ARG A 31 6.37 11.77 -13.41
CA ARG A 31 5.15 11.72 -14.23
C ARG A 31 4.58 10.31 -14.40
N ILE A 32 5.28 9.29 -13.92
CA ILE A 32 4.84 7.89 -13.98
C ILE A 32 4.00 7.52 -12.74
N PRO A 33 3.11 6.52 -12.83
CA PRO A 33 2.36 6.03 -11.67
C PRO A 33 3.26 5.43 -10.59
N VAL A 34 2.95 5.71 -9.32
CA VAL A 34 3.65 5.25 -8.12
C VAL A 34 2.69 4.43 -7.26
N TYR A 35 3.02 3.16 -7.05
CA TYR A 35 2.24 2.22 -6.26
C TYR A 35 2.99 1.86 -4.97
N GLY A 36 2.31 1.91 -3.83
CA GLY A 36 2.90 1.47 -2.56
C GLY A 36 2.83 -0.04 -2.35
N ILE A 37 3.80 -0.63 -1.68
CA ILE A 37 3.79 -2.03 -1.25
C ILE A 37 4.36 -2.18 0.17
N GLY A 38 3.96 -3.24 0.85
CA GLY A 38 4.57 -3.68 2.11
C GLY A 38 3.82 -3.16 3.33
N GLY A 39 3.22 -4.11 4.05
CA GLY A 39 2.48 -3.82 5.29
C GLY A 39 1.16 -3.08 5.09
N ILE A 40 0.65 -3.02 3.86
CA ILE A 40 -0.60 -2.32 3.52
C ILE A 40 -1.80 -3.15 4.00
N THR A 41 -2.53 -2.57 4.93
CA THR A 41 -3.78 -3.08 5.50
C THR A 41 -4.92 -2.10 5.19
N LEU A 42 -6.18 -2.51 5.36
CA LEU A 42 -7.35 -1.67 5.03
C LEU A 42 -7.33 -0.31 5.75
N ASP A 43 -6.93 -0.29 7.02
CA ASP A 43 -6.79 0.91 7.85
C ASP A 43 -5.69 1.87 7.36
N LYS A 44 -4.74 1.40 6.56
CA LYS A 44 -3.63 2.21 6.02
C LYS A 44 -3.91 2.76 4.62
N VAL A 45 -4.95 2.28 3.95
CA VAL A 45 -5.33 2.79 2.62
C VAL A 45 -5.57 4.31 2.61
N PRO A 46 -6.25 4.92 3.61
CA PRO A 46 -6.40 6.38 3.67
C PRO A 46 -5.07 7.13 3.70
N LEU A 47 -4.06 6.60 4.41
CA LEU A 47 -2.72 7.18 4.47
C LEU A 47 -2.02 7.13 3.11
N MET A 48 -2.18 6.03 2.37
CA MET A 48 -1.63 5.90 1.00
C MET A 48 -2.23 6.94 0.04
N LYS A 49 -3.53 7.22 0.17
CA LYS A 49 -4.19 8.28 -0.60
C LYS A 49 -3.70 9.67 -0.21
N GLN A 50 -3.52 9.92 1.09
CA GLN A 50 -2.96 11.17 1.57
C GLN A 50 -1.56 11.41 1.00
N ALA A 51 -0.76 10.35 0.87
CA ALA A 51 0.55 10.37 0.23
C ALA A 51 0.52 10.44 -1.31
N LYS A 52 -0.67 10.54 -1.92
CA LYS A 52 -0.91 10.63 -3.38
C LYS A 52 -0.39 9.43 -4.18
N ALA A 53 -0.32 8.25 -3.57
CA ALA A 53 -0.06 7.01 -4.31
C ALA A 53 -1.18 6.76 -5.34
N ASP A 54 -0.81 6.31 -6.54
CA ASP A 54 -1.77 5.96 -7.60
C ASP A 54 -2.44 4.60 -7.37
N GLY A 55 -1.90 3.81 -6.42
CA GLY A 55 -2.51 2.58 -5.96
C GLY A 55 -1.63 1.85 -4.97
N VAL A 56 -2.01 0.60 -4.67
CA VAL A 56 -1.34 -0.24 -3.68
C VAL A 56 -1.22 -1.67 -4.15
N ALA A 57 -0.16 -2.35 -3.72
CA ALA A 57 0.03 -3.79 -3.87
C ALA A 57 -0.10 -4.48 -2.50
N ILE A 58 -0.92 -5.52 -2.45
CA ILE A 58 -1.29 -6.24 -1.22
C ILE A 58 -0.97 -7.71 -1.41
N MET A 59 -0.28 -8.31 -0.44
CA MET A 59 0.05 -9.74 -0.46
C MET A 59 -0.68 -10.48 0.66
N SER A 60 -0.18 -10.42 1.89
CA SER A 60 -0.71 -11.18 3.04
C SER A 60 -2.19 -10.92 3.32
N GLY A 61 -2.67 -9.68 3.13
CA GLY A 61 -4.08 -9.33 3.32
C GLY A 61 -5.04 -10.04 2.36
N ILE A 62 -4.55 -10.61 1.26
CA ILE A 62 -5.37 -11.36 0.28
C ILE A 62 -4.97 -12.84 0.27
N PHE A 63 -3.68 -13.17 0.37
CA PHE A 63 -3.18 -14.54 0.25
C PHE A 63 -3.46 -15.41 1.48
N TYR A 64 -3.62 -14.80 2.67
CA TYR A 64 -3.78 -15.53 3.93
C TYR A 64 -5.17 -15.38 4.54
N THR A 65 -6.18 -15.13 3.72
CA THR A 65 -7.59 -15.09 4.16
C THR A 65 -8.37 -16.22 3.51
N ASP A 66 -9.33 -16.78 4.26
CA ASP A 66 -10.28 -17.77 3.73
C ASP A 66 -11.34 -17.16 2.80
N ALA A 67 -11.40 -15.82 2.71
CA ALA A 67 -12.37 -15.08 1.91
C ALA A 67 -11.71 -14.03 0.98
N PRO A 68 -10.81 -14.44 0.06
CA PRO A 68 -10.02 -13.51 -0.75
C PRO A 68 -10.90 -12.56 -1.57
N ILE A 69 -11.99 -13.05 -2.16
CA ILE A 69 -12.93 -12.21 -2.94
C ILE A 69 -13.54 -11.11 -2.08
N ALA A 70 -14.00 -11.44 -0.86
CA ALA A 70 -14.63 -10.48 0.04
C ALA A 70 -13.61 -9.42 0.50
N VAL A 71 -12.39 -9.83 0.81
CA VAL A 71 -11.33 -8.90 1.23
C VAL A 71 -10.85 -8.02 0.07
N THR A 72 -10.68 -8.58 -1.13
CA THR A 72 -10.35 -7.78 -2.33
C THR A 72 -11.41 -6.72 -2.62
N LYS A 73 -12.71 -7.05 -2.46
CA LYS A 73 -13.79 -6.05 -2.59
C LYS A 73 -13.64 -4.90 -1.59
N LYS A 74 -13.36 -5.21 -0.32
CA LYS A 74 -13.11 -4.18 0.71
C LYS A 74 -11.94 -3.27 0.34
N TYR A 75 -10.85 -3.82 -0.18
CA TYR A 75 -9.72 -3.01 -0.66
C TYR A 75 -10.10 -2.15 -1.85
N ARG A 76 -10.81 -2.70 -2.84
CA ARG A 76 -11.27 -1.92 -4.00
C ARG A 76 -12.14 -0.75 -3.56
N GLU A 77 -13.12 -0.98 -2.70
CA GLU A 77 -13.98 0.08 -2.13
C GLU A 77 -13.16 1.12 -1.36
N ALA A 78 -12.21 0.67 -0.54
CA ALA A 78 -11.33 1.55 0.21
C ALA A 78 -10.41 2.38 -0.69
N ILE A 79 -10.02 1.90 -1.87
CA ILE A 79 -9.16 2.61 -2.82
C ILE A 79 -9.96 3.56 -3.72
N SER A 80 -11.15 3.16 -4.17
CA SER A 80 -11.98 3.93 -5.12
C SER A 80 -12.75 5.10 -4.51
N LYS A 81 -12.91 5.14 -3.18
CA LYS A 81 -13.48 6.30 -2.47
C LYS A 81 -12.52 7.50 -2.43
#